data_AF-A0A0S7EZK2-F1
#
_entry.id   AF-A0A0S7EZK2-F1
#
_cell.length_a   1.000
_cell.length_b   1.000
_cell.length_c   1.000
_cell.angle_alpha   90.00
_cell.angle_beta   90.00
_cell.angle_gamma   90.00
#
_symmetry.space_group_name_H-M   'P 1'
#
loop_
_entity.id
_entity.type
_entity.pdbx_description
1 polymer ?
#
loop_
_entity_poly.entity_id
_entity_poly.type
_entity_poly.pdbx_seq_one_letter_code
_entity_poly.pdbx_strand_id
1 'polypeptide(L)'
;MTGMCSTVPALDYDHILYISTTLSLLFTSCRLKDCKVTGEWIGHLVFGLKFSFSPLQDLDLSNNDLKDSGVEMLCDGLSNPACKLKILRLSGCLITEKGCEHLASALKSNPSHLVELDLSYNNL
;
A
#
# COMPACT_ATOMS: atom_id res chain seq x y z
N MET A 1 -0.78 17.06 22.06
CA MET A 1 0.64 17.37 21.79
C MET A 1 1.35 16.02 21.74
N THR A 2 1.91 15.53 20.64
CA THR A 2 2.56 16.18 19.50
C THR A 2 2.23 15.41 18.22
N GLY A 3 1.73 16.10 17.20
CA GLY A 3 1.73 15.58 15.84
C GLY A 3 3.17 15.48 15.37
N MET A 4 3.63 14.27 15.06
CA MET A 4 4.88 14.08 14.35
C MET A 4 4.57 14.24 12.86
N CYS A 5 4.54 15.48 12.40
CA CYS A 5 4.88 15.79 11.01
C CYS A 5 6.40 15.66 10.92
N SER A 6 6.90 14.44 10.76
CA SER A 6 8.28 14.25 10.32
C SER A 6 8.26 14.33 8.80
N THR A 7 8.62 15.49 8.27
CA THR A 7 9.24 15.54 6.94
C THR A 7 10.48 14.65 7.01
N VAL A 8 10.36 13.41 6.57
CA VAL A 8 11.47 12.48 6.57
C VAL A 8 12.44 12.93 5.47
N PRO A 9 13.73 13.16 5.77
CA PRO A 9 14.71 13.43 4.74
C PRO A 9 14.73 12.23 3.78
N ALA A 10 15.05 12.45 2.50
CA ALA A 10 15.17 11.41 1.49
C ALA A 10 15.84 10.16 2.09
N LEU A 11 15.04 9.14 2.39
CA LEU A 11 15.50 7.94 3.07
C LEU A 11 16.35 7.17 2.06
N ASP A 12 17.58 6.80 2.43
CA ASP A 12 18.38 5.90 1.60
C ASP A 12 17.73 4.50 1.55
N TYR A 13 18.09 3.73 0.53
CA TYR A 13 17.54 2.42 0.19
C TYR A 13 17.53 1.42 1.35
N ASP A 14 18.54 1.44 2.23
CA ASP A 14 18.69 0.53 3.36
C ASP A 14 17.80 0.94 4.55
N HIS A 15 17.59 2.24 4.76
CA HIS A 15 16.67 2.74 5.80
C HIS A 15 15.20 2.45 5.45
N ILE A 16 14.81 2.53 4.17
CA ILE A 16 13.44 2.20 3.73
C ILE A 16 13.21 0.68 3.75
N LEU A 17 14.20 -0.13 3.35
CA LEU A 17 14.12 -1.59 3.38
C LEU A 17 13.86 -2.10 4.80
N TYR A 18 14.61 -1.57 5.77
CA TYR A 18 14.43 -1.87 7.19
C TYR A 18 13.07 -1.38 7.72
N ILE A 19 12.64 -0.17 7.35
CA ILE A 19 11.33 0.35 7.76
C ILE A 19 10.20 -0.53 7.20
N SER A 20 10.21 -0.92 5.92
CA SER A 20 9.07 -1.64 5.31
C SER A 20 8.94 -3.11 5.73
N THR A 21 10.05 -3.84 5.88
CA THR A 21 10.03 -5.25 6.33
C THR A 21 9.77 -5.37 7.83
N THR A 22 10.25 -4.42 8.64
CA THR A 22 10.06 -4.45 10.10
C THR A 22 8.73 -3.81 10.52
N LEU A 23 8.20 -2.80 9.79
CA LEU A 23 6.88 -2.22 10.10
C LEU A 23 5.72 -3.17 9.77
N SER A 24 5.78 -3.88 8.64
CA SER A 24 4.69 -4.74 8.16
C SER A 24 4.45 -6.00 9.01
N LEU A 25 5.37 -6.30 9.93
CA LEU A 25 5.27 -7.39 10.91
C LEU A 25 4.91 -6.92 12.33
N LEU A 26 5.05 -5.64 12.65
CA LEU A 26 4.88 -5.11 14.02
C LEU A 26 3.76 -4.07 14.16
N PHE A 27 3.26 -3.50 13.06
CA PHE A 27 2.32 -2.38 13.10
C PHE A 27 1.05 -2.66 12.30
N THR A 28 -0.07 -2.21 12.85
CA THR A 28 -1.41 -2.34 12.24
C THR A 28 -1.70 -1.24 11.23
N SER A 29 -0.89 -0.17 11.19
CA SER A 29 -1.04 0.96 10.27
C SER A 29 0.32 1.34 9.67
N CYS A 30 0.36 1.54 8.35
CA CYS A 30 1.53 1.96 7.59
C CYS A 30 1.12 3.15 6.71
N ARG A 31 1.77 4.31 6.92
CA ARG A 31 1.51 5.52 6.13
C ARG A 31 2.78 5.92 5.39
N LEU A 32 2.75 5.80 4.07
CA LEU A 32 3.82 6.14 3.13
C LEU A 32 3.35 7.22 2.14
N LYS A 33 2.43 8.08 2.58
CA LYS A 33 1.94 9.20 1.80
C LYS A 33 3.09 10.15 1.45
N ASP A 34 3.13 10.61 0.19
CA ASP A 34 4.16 11.54 -0.31
C ASP A 34 5.61 10.99 -0.19
N CYS A 35 5.80 9.66 -0.12
CA CYS A 35 7.12 9.04 0.07
C CYS A 35 7.89 8.72 -1.22
N LYS A 36 7.36 9.10 -2.40
CA LYS A 36 7.93 8.75 -3.72
C LYS A 36 8.07 7.24 -3.92
N VAL A 37 7.10 6.46 -3.44
CA VAL A 37 7.03 5.01 -3.67
C VAL A 37 6.88 4.74 -5.16
N THR A 38 7.90 4.18 -5.80
CA THR A 38 7.85 3.76 -7.22
C THR A 38 7.61 2.26 -7.36
N GLY A 39 7.42 1.77 -8.58
CA GLY A 39 7.15 0.35 -8.86
C GLY A 39 8.23 -0.63 -8.37
N GLU A 40 9.49 -0.22 -8.22
CA GLU A 40 10.51 -1.10 -7.63
C GLU A 40 10.29 -1.29 -6.12
N TRP A 41 9.74 -0.28 -5.44
CA TRP A 41 9.55 -0.27 -3.99
C TRP A 41 8.29 -1.00 -3.55
N ILE A 42 7.22 -0.97 -4.35
CA ILE A 42 5.96 -1.64 -4.00
C ILE A 42 6.14 -3.15 -3.85
N GLY A 43 7.11 -3.75 -4.56
CA GLY A 43 7.45 -5.16 -4.42
C GLY A 43 7.88 -5.56 -3.00
N HIS A 44 8.61 -4.69 -2.30
CA HIS A 44 9.01 -4.93 -0.90
C HIS A 44 7.82 -4.86 0.06
N LEU A 45 6.89 -3.93 -0.18
CA LEU A 45 5.65 -3.84 0.60
C LEU A 45 4.75 -5.06 0.38
N VAL A 46 4.63 -5.51 -0.86
CA VAL A 46 3.86 -6.71 -1.23
C VAL A 46 4.46 -7.95 -0.59
N PHE A 47 5.78 -8.06 -0.53
CA PHE A 47 6.45 -9.16 0.17
C PHE A 47 6.06 -9.21 1.66
N GLY A 48 6.00 -8.05 2.32
CA GLY A 48 5.51 -7.94 3.70
C GLY A 48 4.02 -8.30 3.85
N LEU A 49 3.17 -7.82 2.94
CA LEU A 49 1.74 -8.16 2.91
C LEU A 49 1.48 -9.67 2.70
N LYS A 50 2.38 -10.35 1.99
CA LYS A 50 2.29 -11.80 1.76
C LYS A 50 2.61 -12.64 3.01
N PHE A 51 3.20 -12.07 4.05
CA PHE A 51 3.40 -12.80 5.30
C PHE A 51 2.07 -13.03 6.02
N SER A 52 1.77 -14.30 6.27
CA SER A 52 0.54 -14.78 6.91
C SER A 52 0.30 -14.24 8.33
N PHE A 53 1.30 -13.59 8.93
CA PHE A 53 1.23 -12.96 10.25
C PHE A 53 1.11 -11.44 10.21
N SER A 54 1.02 -10.81 9.03
CA SER A 54 0.96 -9.35 8.96
C SER A 54 -0.26 -8.83 9.76
N PRO A 55 -0.06 -7.97 10.76
CA PRO A 55 -1.15 -7.35 11.51
C PRO A 55 -1.73 -6.13 10.77
N LEU A 56 -1.21 -5.80 9.58
CA LEU A 56 -1.51 -4.57 8.86
C LEU A 56 -2.99 -4.51 8.47
N GLN A 57 -3.64 -3.43 8.91
CA GLN A 57 -5.05 -3.14 8.71
C GLN A 57 -5.28 -1.80 8.00
N ASP A 58 -4.31 -0.89 8.02
CA ASP A 58 -4.42 0.44 7.41
C ASP A 58 -3.16 0.74 6.60
N LEU A 59 -3.33 0.99 5.30
CA LEU A 59 -2.27 1.30 4.37
C LEU A 59 -2.60 2.58 3.60
N ASP A 60 -1.78 3.60 3.77
CA ASP A 60 -1.88 4.86 3.02
C ASP A 60 -0.67 5.00 2.10
N LEU A 61 -0.91 4.90 0.79
CA LEU A 61 0.08 5.12 -0.27
C LEU A 61 -0.27 6.36 -1.11
N SER A 62 -1.11 7.26 -0.62
CA SER A 62 -1.57 8.42 -1.40
C SER A 62 -0.41 9.30 -1.88
N ASN A 63 -0.62 9.98 -3.01
CA ASN A 63 0.35 10.87 -3.65
C ASN A 63 1.69 10.18 -3.98
N ASN A 64 1.64 8.93 -4.44
CA ASN A 64 2.80 8.21 -4.98
C ASN A 64 2.55 7.80 -6.42
N ASP A 65 3.57 7.84 -7.27
CA ASP A 65 3.46 7.50 -8.71
C ASP A 65 3.40 5.98 -8.95
N LEU A 66 2.43 5.30 -8.32
CA LEU A 66 2.23 3.85 -8.41
C LEU A 66 1.86 3.44 -9.83
N LYS A 67 0.94 4.18 -10.47
CA LYS A 67 0.34 3.84 -11.77
C LYS A 67 -0.33 2.45 -11.72
N ASP A 68 -0.85 1.99 -12.86
CA ASP A 68 -1.52 0.69 -12.93
C ASP A 68 -0.59 -0.48 -12.56
N SER A 69 0.69 -0.41 -12.94
CA SER A 69 1.67 -1.46 -12.63
C SER A 69 1.96 -1.57 -11.13
N GLY A 70 1.94 -0.45 -10.40
CA GLY A 70 2.09 -0.46 -8.94
C GLY A 70 0.87 -1.07 -8.26
N VAL A 71 -0.32 -0.79 -8.78
CA VAL A 71 -1.58 -1.39 -8.31
C VAL A 71 -1.61 -2.89 -8.58
N GLU A 72 -1.18 -3.34 -9.77
CA GLU A 72 -1.07 -4.76 -10.12
C GLU A 72 -0.20 -5.51 -9.11
N MET A 73 0.99 -4.98 -8.80
CA MET A 73 1.85 -5.56 -7.76
C MET A 73 1.18 -5.56 -6.38
N LEU A 74 0.51 -4.47 -6.00
CA LEU A 74 -0.22 -4.40 -4.72
C LEU A 74 -1.33 -5.48 -4.63
N CYS A 75 -2.00 -5.76 -5.74
CA CYS A 75 -3.07 -6.75 -5.85
C CYS A 75 -2.59 -8.17 -5.53
N ASP A 76 -1.35 -8.52 -5.82
CA ASP A 76 -0.75 -9.79 -5.42
C ASP A 76 -0.70 -9.97 -3.90
N GLY A 77 -0.52 -8.88 -3.15
CA GLY A 77 -0.56 -8.87 -1.68
C GLY A 77 -1.98 -8.96 -1.14
N LEU A 78 -2.90 -8.20 -1.74
CA LEU A 78 -4.33 -8.16 -1.36
C LEU A 78 -5.04 -9.50 -1.61
N SER A 79 -4.62 -10.22 -2.66
CA SER A 79 -5.15 -11.54 -3.00
C SER A 79 -4.76 -12.63 -2.00
N ASN A 80 -3.86 -12.35 -1.05
CA ASN A 80 -3.51 -13.30 0.00
C ASN A 80 -4.68 -13.45 0.99
N PRO A 81 -5.22 -14.67 1.22
CA PRO A 81 -6.32 -14.91 2.15
C PRO A 81 -6.03 -14.49 3.60
N ALA A 82 -4.75 -14.41 3.99
CA ALA A 82 -4.34 -13.96 5.32
C ALA A 82 -4.25 -12.43 5.46
N CYS A 83 -4.46 -11.69 4.37
CA CYS A 83 -4.43 -10.23 4.38
C CYS A 83 -5.57 -9.67 5.24
N LYS A 84 -5.24 -8.85 6.23
CA LYS A 84 -6.19 -8.26 7.19
C LYS A 84 -6.50 -6.79 6.89
N LEU A 85 -6.14 -6.31 5.71
CA LEU A 85 -6.26 -4.91 5.35
C LEU A 85 -7.74 -4.47 5.37
N LYS A 86 -8.00 -3.39 6.11
CA LYS A 86 -9.32 -2.77 6.30
C LYS A 86 -9.43 -1.42 5.63
N ILE A 87 -8.32 -0.70 5.53
CA ILE A 87 -8.26 0.65 4.99
C ILE A 87 -7.12 0.70 3.98
N LEU A 88 -7.44 1.14 2.77
CA LEU A 88 -6.47 1.33 1.69
C LEU A 88 -6.70 2.70 1.05
N ARG A 89 -5.66 3.55 1.08
CA ARG A 89 -5.69 4.86 0.42
C ARG A 89 -4.66 4.92 -0.70
N LEU A 90 -5.15 5.20 -1.90
CA LEU A 90 -4.39 5.32 -3.14
C LEU A 90 -4.73 6.65 -3.84
N SER A 91 -5.13 7.67 -3.08
CA SER A 91 -5.51 8.96 -3.66
C SER A 91 -4.32 9.57 -4.39
N GLY A 92 -4.51 10.10 -5.60
CA GLY A 92 -3.44 10.81 -6.31
C GLY A 92 -2.30 9.91 -6.79
N CYS A 93 -2.58 8.66 -7.14
CA CYS A 93 -1.56 7.66 -7.48
C CYS A 93 -1.38 7.38 -8.98
N LEU A 94 -1.94 8.24 -9.84
CA LEU A 94 -1.91 8.13 -11.30
C LEU A 94 -2.51 6.80 -11.82
N ILE A 95 -3.52 6.28 -11.13
CA ILE A 95 -4.24 5.05 -11.47
C ILE A 95 -5.23 5.35 -12.60
N THR A 96 -5.40 4.41 -13.54
CA THR A 96 -6.42 4.45 -14.60
C THR A 96 -7.48 3.37 -14.39
N GLU A 97 -8.50 3.33 -15.27
CA GLU A 97 -9.49 2.25 -15.31
C GLU A 97 -8.85 0.85 -15.27
N LYS A 98 -7.72 0.66 -15.96
CA LYS A 98 -6.99 -0.62 -15.98
C LYS A 98 -6.50 -1.02 -14.58
N GLY A 99 -5.94 -0.09 -13.80
CA GLY A 99 -5.53 -0.38 -12.42
C GLY A 99 -6.73 -0.74 -11.53
N CYS A 100 -7.88 -0.09 -11.74
CA CYS A 100 -9.12 -0.41 -11.04
C CYS A 100 -9.65 -1.81 -11.37
N GLU A 101 -9.50 -2.30 -12.61
CA GLU A 101 -9.86 -3.68 -12.97
C GLU A 101 -9.05 -4.71 -12.16
N HIS A 102 -7.75 -4.49 -12.01
CA HIS A 102 -6.88 -5.35 -11.20
C HIS A 102 -7.32 -5.35 -9.74
N LEU A 103 -7.58 -4.16 -9.19
CA LEU A 103 -8.02 -3.98 -7.81
C LEU A 103 -9.37 -4.69 -7.57
N ALA A 104 -10.34 -4.51 -8.47
CA ALA A 104 -11.64 -5.15 -8.39
C ALA A 104 -11.54 -6.68 -8.47
N SER A 105 -10.63 -7.22 -9.27
CA SER A 105 -10.36 -8.65 -9.35
C SER A 105 -9.79 -9.20 -8.03
N ALA A 106 -8.78 -8.52 -7.46
CA ALA A 106 -8.16 -8.92 -6.20
C ALA A 106 -9.13 -8.86 -5.01
N LEU A 107 -10.00 -7.83 -4.96
CA LEU A 107 -11.01 -7.69 -3.90
C LEU A 107 -12.17 -8.69 -4.05
N LYS A 108 -12.38 -9.27 -5.23
CA LYS A 108 -13.36 -10.35 -5.45
C LYS A 108 -12.79 -11.72 -5.12
N SER A 109 -11.50 -11.96 -5.39
CA SER A 109 -10.86 -13.27 -5.21
C SER A 109 -10.69 -13.65 -3.75
N ASN A 110 -10.54 -12.65 -2.87
CA ASN A 110 -10.52 -12.79 -1.43
C ASN A 110 -11.62 -11.88 -0.85
N PRO A 111 -12.60 -12.40 -0.06
CA PRO A 111 -13.61 -11.54 0.56
C PRO A 111 -12.91 -10.54 1.48
N SER A 112 -12.65 -9.36 0.92
CA SER A 112 -11.72 -8.43 1.55
C SER A 112 -12.32 -7.96 2.87
N HIS A 113 -11.49 -7.89 3.91
CA HIS A 113 -11.85 -7.17 5.13
C HIS A 113 -11.85 -5.65 4.93
N LEU A 114 -11.70 -5.18 3.68
CA LEU A 114 -11.63 -3.78 3.32
C LEU A 114 -12.98 -3.12 3.59
N VAL A 115 -12.91 -2.06 4.39
CA VAL A 115 -14.04 -1.25 4.85
C VAL A 115 -13.95 0.14 4.21
N GLU A 116 -12.74 0.60 3.89
CA GLU A 116 -12.48 1.90 3.27
C GLU A 116 -11.47 1.74 2.13
N LEU A 117 -11.85 2.28 0.96
CA LEU A 117 -10.99 2.40 -0.22
C LEU A 117 -11.08 3.84 -0.74
N ASP A 118 -9.96 4.55 -0.72
CA ASP A 118 -9.86 5.89 -1.31
C ASP A 118 -9.05 5.85 -2.61
N LEU A 119 -9.73 6.17 -3.71
CA LEU A 119 -9.15 6.30 -5.05
C LEU A 119 -9.30 7.72 -5.62
N SER A 120 -9.60 8.71 -4.77
CA SER A 120 -9.77 10.09 -5.21
C SER A 120 -8.53 10.64 -5.92
N TYR A 121 -8.69 11.68 -6.75
CA TYR A 121 -7.59 12.31 -7.48
C TYR A 121 -6.77 11.36 -8.39
N ASN A 122 -7.36 10.25 -8.85
CA ASN A 122 -6.81 9.39 -9.90
C ASN A 122 -7.47 9.68 -11.26
N ASN A 123 -6.90 9.12 -12.34
CA ASN A 123 -7.38 9.30 -13.71
C ASN A 123 -8.36 8.18 -14.09
N LEU A 124 -9.41 8.04 -13.29
CA LEU A 124 -10.41 6.98 -13.40
C LEU A 124 -11.52 7.27 -14.40
#